data_AF-A0A8J7XJC6-F1
#
_entry.id   AF-A0A8J7XJC6-F1
#
_cell.length_a   1.000
_cell.length_b   1.000
_cell.length_c   1.000
_cell.angle_alpha   90.00
_cell.angle_beta   90.00
_cell.angle_gamma   90.00
#
_symmetry.space_group_name_H-M   'P 1'
#
loop_
_entity.id
_entity.type
_entity.pdbx_description
1 polymer ?
#
loop_
_entity_poly.entity_id
_entity_poly.type
_entity_poly.pdbx_seq_one_letter_code
_entity_poly.pdbx_strand_id
1 'polypeptide(L)'
;RNYKPGVFTTFLGYEWAKWRQNGDGDRNVYYLRDDGELYRSETGEYDRPNKLFEALKEQDSIVIPHHTAYEGNFCDWSQHDPRVERLVEIYSVFGSSERSAAQGNPYPVRTGQSHDPRWLRVSGEKPELAEYPTGFVQECLARGWRVGFTGGGDKHCSHPGDEVRSGYPPLDYKPGLTGVWSSNNNREKIWRSLRDRRCYATTGARMILRISVNGHPMGSEFAMEKDETRSIDLTASGTSRIGSVELVRNNEVLAVEKPNRFDAKLHWTDPEPFDSVALPSTVWSEKPYIFYYVRVGQVDGEMGWSSPVWVEME
;
A
#
# COMPACT_ATOMS: atom_id res chain seq x y z
N ARG A 1 26.00 -5.23 4.10
CA ARG A 1 27.16 -4.36 4.49
C ARG A 1 26.77 -2.96 5.00
N ASN A 2 25.52 -2.49 4.82
CA ASN A 2 25.09 -1.13 5.24
C ASN A 2 24.13 -1.09 6.44
N TYR A 3 23.84 -2.23 7.07
CA TYR A 3 22.98 -2.29 8.26
C TYR A 3 23.67 -1.69 9.49
N LYS A 4 23.06 -0.66 10.08
CA LYS A 4 23.48 -0.02 11.33
C LYS A 4 22.24 0.14 12.23
N PRO A 5 21.93 -0.84 13.11
CA PRO A 5 20.78 -0.77 14.00
C PRO A 5 20.73 0.56 14.78
N GLY A 6 19.54 1.12 14.94
CA GLY A 6 19.29 2.43 15.55
C GLY A 6 19.43 3.60 14.58
N VAL A 7 20.17 3.44 13.48
CA VAL A 7 20.51 4.53 12.54
C VAL A 7 19.94 4.26 11.15
N PHE A 8 20.32 3.14 10.54
CA PHE A 8 19.95 2.79 9.16
C PHE A 8 19.74 1.28 9.02
N THR A 9 18.47 0.88 8.86
CA THR A 9 18.10 -0.52 8.67
C THR A 9 17.88 -0.81 7.18
N THR A 10 18.53 -1.86 6.68
CA THR A 10 18.44 -2.29 5.28
C THR A 10 17.99 -3.74 5.23
N PHE A 11 17.11 -4.09 4.30
CA PHE A 11 16.74 -5.47 3.98
C PHE A 11 17.36 -5.86 2.63
N LEU A 12 17.76 -7.13 2.49
CA LEU A 12 18.08 -7.69 1.19
C LEU A 12 16.75 -7.82 0.43
N GLY A 13 16.74 -7.47 -0.86
CA GLY A 13 15.56 -7.63 -1.69
C GLY A 13 15.86 -7.46 -3.16
N TYR A 14 14.89 -7.86 -3.97
CA TYR A 14 14.90 -7.73 -5.43
C TYR A 14 13.47 -7.57 -5.95
N GLU A 15 13.35 -7.06 -7.16
CA GLU A 15 12.09 -7.01 -7.88
C GLU A 15 11.94 -8.28 -8.71
N TRP A 16 10.93 -9.09 -8.40
CA TRP A 16 10.42 -10.13 -9.27
C TRP A 16 9.51 -9.43 -10.28
N ALA A 17 10.06 -9.10 -11.44
CA ALA A 17 9.34 -8.37 -12.48
C ALA A 17 9.07 -9.25 -13.70
N LYS A 18 7.94 -9.05 -14.35
CA LYS A 18 7.62 -9.66 -15.64
C LYS A 18 7.27 -8.60 -16.64
N TRP A 19 8.04 -8.50 -17.71
CA TRP A 19 7.72 -7.55 -18.76
C TRP A 19 6.46 -7.96 -19.53
N ARG A 20 5.37 -7.19 -19.34
CA ARG A 20 4.14 -7.09 -20.15
C ARG A 20 3.08 -8.21 -19.98
N GLN A 21 1.92 -7.77 -19.45
CA GLN A 21 0.53 -8.18 -19.73
C GLN A 21 -0.02 -9.54 -19.25
N ASN A 22 0.61 -10.22 -18.31
CA ASN A 22 0.07 -11.50 -17.82
C ASN A 22 -0.79 -11.41 -16.56
N GLY A 23 -1.13 -10.21 -16.08
CA GLY A 23 -1.90 -10.01 -14.84
C GLY A 23 -1.17 -10.40 -13.55
N ASP A 24 -0.01 -11.06 -13.66
CA ASP A 24 0.77 -11.47 -12.49
C ASP A 24 1.14 -10.24 -11.63
N GLY A 25 1.58 -9.14 -12.26
CA GLY A 25 2.07 -7.94 -11.60
C GLY A 25 3.51 -8.08 -11.07
N ASP A 26 4.23 -6.95 -10.99
CA ASP A 26 5.58 -6.94 -10.43
C ASP A 26 5.51 -7.00 -8.89
N ARG A 27 6.50 -7.67 -8.28
CA ARG A 27 6.56 -7.91 -6.85
C ARG A 27 7.95 -7.66 -6.31
N ASN A 28 8.06 -6.78 -5.33
CA ASN A 28 9.27 -6.68 -4.54
C ASN A 28 9.33 -7.80 -3.50
N VAL A 29 10.40 -8.57 -3.52
CA VAL A 29 10.72 -9.62 -2.56
C VAL A 29 11.79 -9.11 -1.62
N TYR A 30 11.54 -9.19 -0.32
CA TYR A 30 12.49 -8.83 0.73
C TYR A 30 12.77 -10.02 1.64
N TYR A 31 13.93 -10.02 2.27
CA TYR A 31 14.36 -11.01 3.24
C TYR A 31 14.76 -10.36 4.57
N LEU A 32 14.45 -11.05 5.68
CA LEU A 32 14.92 -10.64 7.00
C LEU A 32 16.45 -10.70 7.11
N ARG A 33 17.05 -11.67 6.42
CA ARG A 33 18.47 -12.00 6.46
C ARG A 33 19.12 -11.77 5.08
N ASP A 34 20.45 -11.67 5.05
CA ASP A 34 21.22 -11.37 3.83
C ASP A 34 21.66 -12.65 3.08
N ASP A 35 20.92 -13.75 3.24
CA ASP A 35 21.17 -15.09 2.69
C ASP A 35 20.02 -15.59 1.79
N GLY A 36 19.06 -14.71 1.48
CA GLY A 36 17.95 -15.02 0.58
C GLY A 36 18.41 -15.28 -0.86
N GLU A 37 17.72 -16.21 -1.52
CA GLU A 37 17.98 -16.61 -2.90
C GLU A 37 17.33 -15.63 -3.90
N LEU A 38 17.85 -15.56 -5.13
CA LEU A 38 17.24 -14.76 -6.20
C LEU A 38 16.38 -15.66 -7.09
N TYR A 39 15.07 -15.62 -6.94
CA TYR A 39 14.14 -16.32 -7.82
C TYR A 39 13.81 -15.45 -9.04
N ARG A 40 14.13 -15.95 -10.24
CA ARG A 40 13.98 -15.21 -11.50
C ARG A 40 12.67 -15.58 -12.19
N SER A 41 11.87 -14.58 -12.53
CA SER A 41 10.66 -14.71 -13.33
C SER A 41 10.91 -15.19 -14.77
N GLU A 42 12.09 -14.94 -15.32
CA GLU A 42 12.43 -15.16 -16.73
C GLU A 42 12.90 -16.59 -17.06
N THR A 43 13.25 -17.39 -16.06
CA THR A 43 13.86 -18.72 -16.28
C THR A 43 12.84 -19.85 -16.45
N GLY A 44 11.54 -19.55 -16.42
CA GLY A 44 10.44 -20.52 -16.51
C GLY A 44 10.16 -21.31 -15.21
N GLU A 45 11.15 -21.43 -14.33
CA GLU A 45 11.03 -22.15 -13.07
C GLU A 45 10.16 -21.41 -12.05
N TYR A 46 10.37 -20.09 -11.89
CA TYR A 46 9.62 -19.22 -10.97
C TYR A 46 8.81 -18.17 -11.72
N ASP A 47 8.23 -18.57 -12.84
CA ASP A 47 7.54 -17.71 -13.78
C ASP A 47 6.07 -17.45 -13.43
N ARG A 48 5.61 -17.68 -12.21
CA ARG A 48 4.25 -17.33 -11.77
C ARG A 48 4.26 -16.99 -10.28
N PRO A 49 3.33 -16.14 -9.80
CA PRO A 49 3.26 -15.78 -8.38
C PRO A 49 3.19 -17.01 -7.47
N ASN A 50 2.35 -17.99 -7.77
CA ASN A 50 2.23 -19.22 -6.98
C ASN A 50 3.55 -20.02 -6.91
N LYS A 51 4.32 -20.10 -7.99
CA LYS A 51 5.64 -20.74 -7.99
C LYS A 51 6.65 -19.96 -7.15
N LEU A 52 6.62 -18.63 -7.22
CA LEU A 52 7.43 -17.76 -6.38
C LEU A 52 7.07 -17.96 -4.89
N PHE A 53 5.79 -17.97 -4.54
CA PHE A 53 5.34 -18.18 -3.16
C PHE A 53 5.76 -19.54 -2.61
N GLU A 54 5.66 -20.59 -3.41
CA GLU A 54 6.10 -21.93 -3.02
C GLU A 54 7.61 -21.99 -2.77
N ALA A 55 8.42 -21.30 -3.58
CA ALA A 55 9.86 -21.19 -3.37
C ALA A 55 10.22 -20.44 -2.08
N LEU A 56 9.42 -19.44 -1.72
CA LEU A 56 9.61 -18.58 -0.56
C LEU A 56 9.05 -19.15 0.75
N LYS A 57 8.32 -20.27 0.71
CA LYS A 57 7.53 -20.76 1.87
C LYS A 57 8.34 -21.05 3.13
N GLU A 58 9.60 -21.46 2.98
CA GLU A 58 10.52 -21.77 4.08
C GLU A 58 11.45 -20.60 4.42
N GLN A 59 11.34 -19.47 3.72
CA GLN A 59 12.16 -18.29 3.91
C GLN A 59 11.39 -17.20 4.65
N ASP A 60 12.04 -16.55 5.62
CA ASP A 60 11.54 -15.33 6.24
C ASP A 60 11.53 -14.19 5.21
N SER A 61 10.45 -14.14 4.43
CA SER A 61 10.27 -13.24 3.31
C SER A 61 9.01 -12.38 3.42
N ILE A 62 9.05 -11.22 2.77
CA ILE A 62 7.90 -10.35 2.54
C ILE A 62 7.84 -10.08 1.05
N VAL A 63 6.67 -10.26 0.48
CA VAL A 63 6.37 -9.97 -0.92
C VAL A 63 5.40 -8.78 -0.98
N ILE A 64 5.70 -7.82 -1.84
CA ILE A 64 4.93 -6.58 -1.99
C ILE A 64 4.66 -6.34 -3.48
N PRO A 65 3.42 -6.57 -3.96
CA PRO A 65 2.99 -6.10 -5.27
C PRO A 65 3.14 -4.57 -5.35
N HIS A 66 3.70 -4.07 -6.45
CA HIS A 66 3.93 -2.64 -6.62
C HIS A 66 3.48 -2.10 -7.99
N HIS A 67 3.22 -0.78 -8.05
CA HIS A 67 2.56 -0.09 -9.18
C HIS A 67 1.38 -0.88 -9.80
N THR A 68 0.55 -1.47 -8.94
CA THR A 68 -0.36 -2.57 -9.30
C THR A 68 -1.46 -2.21 -10.27
N ALA A 69 -1.81 -0.93 -10.40
CA ALA A 69 -2.79 -0.43 -11.37
C ALA A 69 -2.15 0.09 -12.67
N TYR A 70 -0.85 -0.12 -12.88
CA TYR A 70 -0.17 0.29 -14.09
C TYR A 70 -0.47 -0.65 -15.27
N GLU A 71 -1.00 -0.12 -16.37
CA GLU A 71 -1.42 -0.87 -17.57
C GLU A 71 -0.37 -1.86 -18.11
N GLY A 72 0.93 -1.57 -17.96
CA GLY A 72 2.00 -2.46 -18.41
C GLY A 72 2.13 -3.75 -17.60
N ASN A 73 2.12 -3.63 -16.28
CA ASN A 73 2.47 -4.68 -15.32
C ASN A 73 1.47 -4.74 -14.14
N PHE A 74 0.18 -4.60 -14.44
CA PHE A 74 -0.87 -4.63 -13.44
C PHE A 74 -0.94 -5.96 -12.69
N CYS A 75 -1.47 -5.91 -11.46
CA CYS A 75 -1.79 -7.10 -10.68
C CYS A 75 -3.29 -7.41 -10.80
N ASP A 76 -3.65 -8.59 -11.28
CA ASP A 76 -5.05 -9.01 -11.45
C ASP A 76 -5.69 -9.59 -10.18
N TRP A 77 -4.91 -9.69 -9.11
CA TRP A 77 -5.28 -10.24 -7.80
C TRP A 77 -5.86 -11.66 -7.84
N SER A 78 -5.46 -12.45 -8.84
CA SER A 78 -5.90 -13.85 -8.99
C SER A 78 -5.12 -14.82 -8.10
N GLN A 79 -3.91 -14.46 -7.70
CA GLN A 79 -3.00 -15.30 -6.90
C GLN A 79 -2.49 -14.52 -5.69
N HIS A 80 -2.67 -15.11 -4.52
CA HIS A 80 -2.28 -14.56 -3.22
C HIS A 80 -1.64 -15.65 -2.37
N ASP A 81 -0.68 -15.27 -1.52
CA ASP A 81 -0.28 -16.10 -0.39
C ASP A 81 -0.09 -15.23 0.86
N PRO A 82 -1.05 -15.23 1.81
CA PRO A 82 -1.00 -14.38 2.99
C PRO A 82 0.18 -14.73 3.93
N ARG A 83 0.88 -15.84 3.70
CA ARG A 83 2.08 -16.20 4.46
C ARG A 83 3.26 -15.31 4.11
N VAL A 84 3.35 -14.77 2.91
CA VAL A 84 4.49 -13.95 2.43
C VAL A 84 4.04 -12.59 1.88
N GLU A 85 2.89 -12.54 1.23
CA GLU A 85 2.32 -11.35 0.61
C GLU A 85 1.37 -10.66 1.58
N ARG A 86 1.94 -9.83 2.47
CA ARG A 86 1.17 -9.16 3.54
C ARG A 86 1.06 -7.65 3.37
N LEU A 87 1.71 -7.10 2.36
CA LEU A 87 1.77 -5.67 2.09
C LEU A 87 1.52 -5.42 0.60
N VAL A 88 1.14 -4.19 0.27
CA VAL A 88 0.97 -3.71 -1.10
C VAL A 88 1.48 -2.27 -1.20
N GLU A 89 2.13 -1.92 -2.30
CA GLU A 89 2.47 -0.53 -2.59
C GLU A 89 1.21 0.18 -3.11
N ILE A 90 0.65 1.07 -2.30
CA ILE A 90 -0.52 1.85 -2.71
C ILE A 90 -0.13 3.13 -3.45
N TYR A 91 1.10 3.64 -3.25
CA TYR A 91 1.60 4.86 -3.88
C TYR A 91 3.09 4.79 -4.20
N SER A 92 3.45 5.25 -5.40
CA SER A 92 4.83 5.54 -5.78
C SER A 92 4.93 6.68 -6.78
N VAL A 93 6.10 6.84 -7.42
CA VAL A 93 6.28 7.82 -8.50
C VAL A 93 5.35 7.59 -9.70
N PHE A 94 4.76 6.40 -9.83
CA PHE A 94 3.76 6.09 -10.85
C PHE A 94 2.37 6.62 -10.51
N GLY A 95 2.15 7.06 -9.26
CA GLY A 95 0.86 7.50 -8.75
C GLY A 95 0.33 6.59 -7.65
N SER A 96 -0.90 6.84 -7.24
CA SER A 96 -1.67 6.03 -6.31
C SER A 96 -2.40 4.93 -7.07
N SER A 97 -2.14 3.67 -6.71
CA SER A 97 -2.90 2.51 -7.17
C SER A 97 -4.11 2.24 -6.28
N GLU A 98 -4.54 3.18 -5.44
CA GLU A 98 -5.72 2.99 -4.59
C GLU A 98 -7.00 2.79 -5.40
N ARG A 99 -7.32 3.74 -6.30
CA ARG A 99 -8.56 3.82 -7.10
C ARG A 99 -8.32 4.60 -8.39
N SER A 100 -9.29 4.60 -9.32
CA SER A 100 -9.14 5.31 -10.60
C SER A 100 -9.25 6.84 -10.50
N ALA A 101 -8.72 7.53 -11.51
CA ALA A 101 -8.93 8.97 -11.73
C ALA A 101 -10.43 9.31 -11.77
N ALA A 102 -11.24 8.48 -12.42
CA ALA A 102 -12.69 8.64 -12.51
C ALA A 102 -13.40 8.55 -11.14
N GLN A 103 -12.82 7.82 -10.19
CA GLN A 103 -13.26 7.73 -8.79
C GLN A 103 -12.61 8.81 -7.90
N GLY A 104 -12.04 9.86 -8.50
CA GLY A 104 -11.47 11.00 -7.79
C GLY A 104 -10.11 10.71 -7.14
N ASN A 105 -9.29 9.84 -7.74
CA ASN A 105 -7.89 9.69 -7.33
C ASN A 105 -7.10 11.00 -7.61
N PRO A 106 -6.54 11.65 -6.58
CA PRO A 106 -5.77 12.89 -6.76
C PRO A 106 -4.38 12.65 -7.38
N TYR A 107 -3.91 11.41 -7.37
CA TYR A 107 -2.63 10.97 -7.92
C TYR A 107 -2.86 9.78 -8.85
N PRO A 108 -3.56 9.96 -9.98
CA PRO A 108 -3.90 8.85 -10.85
C PRO A 108 -2.65 8.16 -11.42
N VAL A 109 -2.78 6.87 -11.74
CA VAL A 109 -1.66 6.11 -12.28
C VAL A 109 -1.34 6.60 -13.69
N ARG A 110 -0.05 6.87 -13.94
CA ARG A 110 0.44 7.44 -15.20
C ARG A 110 1.29 6.45 -15.99
N THR A 111 1.50 6.76 -17.27
CA THR A 111 2.46 6.03 -18.11
C THR A 111 3.87 6.04 -17.50
N GLY A 112 4.56 4.91 -17.60
CA GLY A 112 5.90 4.69 -17.06
C GLY A 112 7.02 5.31 -17.87
N GLN A 113 6.82 6.51 -18.43
CA GLN A 113 7.89 7.15 -19.19
C GLN A 113 9.06 7.48 -18.27
N SER A 114 10.14 6.76 -18.55
CA SER A 114 11.45 6.81 -17.92
C SER A 114 12.00 8.24 -17.86
N HIS A 115 12.81 8.43 -16.82
CA HIS A 115 13.46 9.67 -16.36
C HIS A 115 14.37 10.38 -17.39
N ASP A 116 14.26 10.10 -18.68
CA ASP A 116 15.14 10.63 -19.71
C ASP A 116 14.38 11.58 -20.66
N PRO A 117 14.58 12.91 -20.52
CA PRO A 117 14.06 13.93 -21.41
C PRO A 117 14.40 13.74 -22.89
N ARG A 118 15.37 12.88 -23.23
CA ARG A 118 15.73 12.57 -24.62
C ARG A 118 14.69 11.69 -25.30
N TRP A 119 13.99 10.79 -24.58
CA TRP A 119 12.98 9.93 -25.18
C TRP A 119 11.69 10.70 -25.55
N LEU A 120 11.23 11.64 -24.71
CA LEU A 120 10.07 12.46 -25.05
C LEU A 120 10.29 13.43 -26.21
N ARG A 121 11.51 13.96 -26.36
CA ARG A 121 11.87 14.82 -27.51
C ARG A 121 11.83 14.05 -28.84
N VAL A 122 11.92 12.72 -28.79
CA VAL A 122 11.92 11.84 -29.96
C VAL A 122 10.53 11.25 -30.23
N SER A 123 9.75 10.92 -29.20
CA SER A 123 8.41 10.33 -29.39
C SER A 123 7.29 11.35 -29.60
N GLY A 124 7.40 12.57 -29.03
CA GLY A 124 6.32 13.56 -29.08
C GLY A 124 5.07 13.18 -28.26
N GLU A 125 5.14 12.12 -27.47
CA GLU A 125 4.02 11.59 -26.67
C GLU A 125 3.82 12.42 -25.40
N LYS A 126 2.55 12.66 -25.05
CA LYS A 126 2.16 13.37 -23.82
C LYS A 126 2.06 12.37 -22.67
N PRO A 127 2.30 12.80 -21.41
CA PRO A 127 1.98 11.96 -20.25
C PRO A 127 0.47 11.69 -20.23
N GLU A 128 0.10 10.42 -20.19
CA GLU A 128 -1.28 9.93 -20.20
C GLU A 128 -1.55 9.05 -18.98
N LEU A 129 -2.83 8.85 -18.67
CA LEU A 129 -3.26 7.88 -17.68
C LEU A 129 -2.94 6.47 -18.19
N ALA A 130 -2.41 5.61 -17.32
CA ALA A 130 -2.12 4.22 -17.62
C ALA A 130 -2.75 3.32 -16.57
N GLU A 131 -4.04 3.54 -16.34
CA GLU A 131 -4.81 2.84 -15.32
C GLU A 131 -5.36 1.52 -15.87
N TYR A 132 -5.03 0.41 -15.20
CA TYR A 132 -5.68 -0.87 -15.43
C TYR A 132 -6.76 -1.10 -14.36
N PRO A 133 -8.06 -1.18 -14.74
CA PRO A 133 -9.16 -1.20 -13.77
C PRO A 133 -9.07 -2.31 -12.72
N THR A 134 -8.61 -3.50 -13.08
CA THR A 134 -8.51 -4.59 -12.12
C THR A 134 -7.33 -4.44 -11.17
N GLY A 135 -6.37 -3.56 -11.45
CA GLY A 135 -5.11 -3.43 -10.72
C GLY A 135 -5.15 -2.53 -9.50
N PHE A 136 -6.30 -1.91 -9.20
CA PHE A 136 -6.44 -1.05 -8.04
C PHE A 136 -6.44 -1.84 -6.73
N VAL A 137 -5.79 -1.30 -5.69
CA VAL A 137 -5.71 -1.91 -4.35
C VAL A 137 -7.10 -2.10 -3.74
N GLN A 138 -8.06 -1.22 -4.03
CA GLN A 138 -9.44 -1.41 -3.59
C GLN A 138 -10.05 -2.75 -4.08
N GLU A 139 -9.62 -3.26 -5.24
CA GLU A 139 -10.06 -4.57 -5.76
C GLU A 139 -9.53 -5.73 -4.91
N CYS A 140 -8.25 -5.70 -4.50
CA CYS A 140 -7.69 -6.78 -3.68
C CYS A 140 -8.34 -6.82 -2.28
N LEU A 141 -8.62 -5.65 -1.70
CA LEU A 141 -9.32 -5.54 -0.41
C LEU A 141 -10.74 -6.10 -0.50
N ALA A 142 -11.48 -5.79 -1.57
CA ALA A 142 -12.82 -6.33 -1.81
C ALA A 142 -12.84 -7.84 -2.12
N ARG A 143 -11.71 -8.40 -2.55
CA ARG A 143 -11.50 -9.84 -2.72
C ARG A 143 -11.06 -10.55 -1.44
N GLY A 144 -10.91 -9.84 -0.32
CA GLY A 144 -10.57 -10.41 0.98
C GLY A 144 -9.09 -10.42 1.31
N TRP A 145 -8.22 -9.83 0.48
CA TRP A 145 -6.79 -9.77 0.78
C TRP A 145 -6.52 -8.95 2.05
N ARG A 146 -5.68 -9.49 2.92
CA ARG A 146 -5.31 -8.89 4.22
C ARG A 146 -3.95 -8.21 4.12
N VAL A 147 -3.89 -7.10 3.37
CA VAL A 147 -2.63 -6.40 3.02
C VAL A 147 -2.51 -5.01 3.66
N GLY A 148 -1.32 -4.70 4.19
CA GLY A 148 -0.97 -3.37 4.69
C GLY A 148 -0.45 -2.46 3.59
N PHE A 149 -0.58 -1.15 3.77
CA PHE A 149 -0.20 -0.17 2.76
C PHE A 149 1.25 0.30 2.94
N THR A 150 1.96 0.35 1.83
CA THR A 150 3.32 0.87 1.72
C THR A 150 3.38 1.96 0.65
N GLY A 151 4.27 2.92 0.87
CA GLY A 151 4.68 3.90 -0.13
C GLY A 151 6.11 3.62 -0.57
N GLY A 152 6.35 3.64 -1.87
CA GLY A 152 7.65 3.33 -2.45
C GLY A 152 8.10 4.35 -3.50
N GLY A 153 9.36 4.24 -3.91
CA GLY A 153 9.96 5.20 -4.83
C GLY A 153 9.97 4.73 -6.28
N ASP A 154 10.36 3.48 -6.51
CA ASP A 154 10.72 2.93 -7.83
C ASP A 154 11.49 3.91 -8.74
N LYS A 155 12.36 4.69 -8.09
CA LYS A 155 13.14 5.74 -8.74
C LYS A 155 14.40 5.14 -9.30
N HIS A 156 14.60 5.35 -10.59
CA HIS A 156 15.78 4.88 -11.31
C HIS A 156 16.91 5.94 -11.37
N CYS A 157 16.87 6.94 -10.47
CA CYS A 157 17.83 8.04 -10.43
C CYS A 157 18.92 7.90 -9.35
N SER A 158 19.04 6.74 -8.67
CA SER A 158 20.02 6.47 -7.59
C SER A 158 19.89 7.36 -6.33
N HIS A 159 18.74 8.00 -6.12
CA HIS A 159 18.47 8.83 -4.94
C HIS A 159 17.20 8.36 -4.20
N PRO A 160 17.26 7.22 -3.47
CA PRO A 160 16.10 6.68 -2.76
C PRO A 160 15.66 7.60 -1.61
N GLY A 161 14.36 7.88 -1.52
CA GLY A 161 13.78 8.68 -0.44
C GLY A 161 13.99 10.19 -0.53
N ASP A 162 14.52 10.69 -1.66
CA ASP A 162 14.63 12.13 -1.93
C ASP A 162 13.32 12.74 -2.49
N GLU A 163 13.23 14.06 -2.53
CA GLU A 163 12.02 14.75 -2.98
C GLU A 163 11.95 15.00 -4.50
N VAL A 164 12.88 14.44 -5.28
CA VAL A 164 12.94 14.70 -6.74
C VAL A 164 11.69 14.15 -7.42
N ARG A 165 10.93 15.01 -8.09
CA ARG A 165 9.73 14.56 -8.81
C ARG A 165 10.11 13.73 -10.04
N SER A 166 9.31 12.73 -10.35
CA SER A 166 9.47 11.83 -11.49
C SER A 166 8.19 11.83 -12.32
N GLY A 167 8.34 11.91 -13.65
CA GLY A 167 7.24 12.14 -14.57
C GLY A 167 7.27 13.56 -15.16
N TYR A 168 6.17 13.93 -15.82
CA TYR A 168 6.02 15.24 -16.48
C TYR A 168 4.76 15.93 -15.97
N PRO A 169 4.81 17.23 -15.66
CA PRO A 169 3.62 17.96 -15.26
C PRO A 169 2.46 17.78 -16.27
N PRO A 170 1.22 17.56 -15.81
CA PRO A 170 0.77 17.61 -14.40
C PRO A 170 0.92 16.28 -13.62
N LEU A 171 1.46 15.23 -14.24
CA LEU A 171 1.62 13.88 -13.68
C LEU A 171 3.07 13.63 -13.26
N ASP A 172 3.67 14.55 -12.51
CA ASP A 172 5.00 14.40 -11.93
C ASP A 172 4.89 14.26 -10.39
N TYR A 173 5.39 13.15 -9.86
CA TYR A 173 5.15 12.75 -8.47
C TYR A 173 6.44 12.57 -7.70
N LYS A 174 6.37 12.86 -6.39
CA LYS A 174 7.40 12.50 -5.44
C LYS A 174 7.36 10.99 -5.19
N PRO A 175 8.46 10.37 -4.72
CA PRO A 175 8.41 8.99 -4.29
C PRO A 175 7.61 8.91 -2.99
N GLY A 176 6.88 7.82 -2.82
CA GLY A 176 6.23 7.52 -1.57
C GLY A 176 7.22 7.18 -0.46
N LEU A 177 6.78 7.32 0.79
CA LEU A 177 7.46 6.78 1.96
C LEU A 177 6.52 5.87 2.75
N THR A 178 7.09 4.81 3.32
CA THR A 178 6.40 3.94 4.26
C THR A 178 6.75 4.33 5.70
N GLY A 179 5.76 4.72 6.49
CA GLY A 179 5.88 4.83 7.94
C GLY A 179 5.66 3.48 8.61
N VAL A 180 6.50 3.09 9.57
CA VAL A 180 6.39 1.79 10.28
C VAL A 180 6.34 2.02 11.79
N TRP A 181 5.29 1.51 12.43
CA TRP A 181 5.16 1.50 13.88
C TRP A 181 5.97 0.36 14.48
N SER A 182 7.25 0.64 14.75
CA SER A 182 8.17 -0.31 15.37
C SER A 182 8.64 0.15 16.74
N SER A 183 8.89 -0.82 17.62
CA SER A 183 9.42 -0.57 18.97
C SER A 183 10.91 -0.18 18.94
N ASN A 184 11.63 -0.49 17.86
CA ASN A 184 13.03 -0.12 17.69
C ASN A 184 13.41 -0.12 16.20
N ASN A 185 14.40 0.68 15.83
CA ASN A 185 14.97 0.69 14.48
C ASN A 185 16.01 -0.44 14.34
N ASN A 186 15.55 -1.67 14.17
CA ASN A 186 16.40 -2.82 13.79
C ASN A 186 15.62 -3.77 12.88
N ARG A 187 16.34 -4.68 12.20
CA ARG A 187 15.75 -5.61 11.22
C ARG A 187 14.58 -6.37 11.81
N GLU A 188 14.75 -7.04 12.94
CA GLU A 188 13.76 -7.93 13.54
C GLU A 188 12.48 -7.19 13.94
N LYS A 189 12.63 -6.01 14.56
CA LYS A 189 11.48 -5.22 15.04
C LYS A 189 10.74 -4.54 13.89
N ILE A 190 11.45 -4.00 12.89
CA ILE A 190 10.82 -3.43 11.70
C ILE A 190 10.14 -4.52 10.89
N TRP A 191 10.81 -5.67 10.71
CA TRP A 191 10.27 -6.82 10.00
C TRP A 191 8.97 -7.32 10.62
N ARG A 192 8.95 -7.52 11.94
CA ARG A 192 7.72 -7.90 12.65
C ARG A 192 6.60 -6.89 12.45
N SER A 193 6.89 -5.60 12.57
CA SER A 193 5.89 -4.54 12.34
C SER A 193 5.34 -4.58 10.91
N LEU A 194 6.18 -4.81 9.91
CA LEU A 194 5.77 -4.96 8.51
C LEU A 194 4.92 -6.22 8.30
N ARG A 195 5.33 -7.37 8.86
CA ARG A 195 4.55 -8.63 8.86
C ARG A 195 3.17 -8.44 9.51
N ASP A 196 3.12 -7.69 10.60
CA ASP A 196 1.90 -7.36 11.34
C ASP A 196 1.11 -6.18 10.70
N ARG A 197 1.52 -5.70 9.52
CA ARG A 197 0.91 -4.58 8.78
C ARG A 197 0.80 -3.28 9.59
N ARG A 198 1.70 -3.08 10.54
CA ARG A 198 1.80 -1.87 11.37
C ARG A 198 2.52 -0.76 10.61
N CYS A 199 2.04 -0.45 9.42
CA CYS A 199 2.64 0.53 8.51
C CYS A 199 1.58 1.36 7.79
N TYR A 200 2.00 2.44 7.16
CA TYR A 200 1.16 3.31 6.35
C TYR A 200 1.98 3.94 5.24
N ALA A 201 1.30 4.32 4.15
CA ALA A 201 1.93 4.97 3.00
C ALA A 201 1.74 6.48 3.07
N THR A 202 2.66 7.22 2.45
CA THR A 202 2.58 8.67 2.26
C THR A 202 3.10 9.03 0.88
N THR A 203 2.74 10.22 0.39
CA THR A 203 3.27 10.78 -0.88
C THR A 203 4.69 11.33 -0.78
N GLY A 204 5.37 11.09 0.36
CA GLY A 204 6.70 11.61 0.67
C GLY A 204 6.74 12.44 1.95
N ALA A 205 5.60 12.95 2.41
CA ALA A 205 5.51 13.64 3.70
C ALA A 205 5.84 12.71 4.88
N ARG A 206 6.73 13.17 5.76
CA ARG A 206 7.09 12.47 7.01
C ARG A 206 6.04 12.70 8.10
N MET A 207 4.77 12.48 7.76
CA MET A 207 3.64 12.60 8.68
C MET A 207 3.53 11.39 9.61
N ILE A 208 2.90 11.59 10.76
CA ILE A 208 2.53 10.52 11.70
C ILE A 208 1.06 10.18 11.48
N LEU A 209 0.74 8.90 11.36
CA LEU A 209 -0.63 8.41 11.19
C LEU A 209 -0.89 7.14 12.00
N ARG A 210 -1.95 7.15 12.82
CA ARG A 210 -2.45 6.02 13.61
C ARG A 210 -3.96 5.91 13.48
N ILE A 211 -4.45 4.69 13.31
CA ILE A 211 -5.86 4.34 13.44
C ILE A 211 -5.99 3.07 14.29
N SER A 212 -7.09 2.98 15.02
CA SER A 212 -7.57 1.75 15.63
C SER A 212 -9.07 1.60 15.48
N VAL A 213 -9.56 0.36 15.41
CA VAL A 213 -10.98 0.01 15.50
C VAL A 213 -11.17 -0.84 16.75
N ASN A 214 -12.04 -0.43 17.67
CA ASN A 214 -12.23 -1.06 19.00
C ASN A 214 -10.89 -1.28 19.75
N GLY A 215 -9.97 -0.32 19.64
CA GLY A 215 -8.63 -0.41 20.23
C GLY A 215 -7.65 -1.32 19.48
N HIS A 216 -8.08 -2.06 18.46
CA HIS A 216 -7.20 -2.85 17.60
C HIS A 216 -6.50 -1.95 16.57
N PRO A 217 -5.15 -1.88 16.56
CA PRO A 217 -4.42 -0.93 15.70
C PRO A 217 -4.46 -1.32 14.21
N MET A 218 -4.13 -0.37 13.32
CA MET A 218 -3.94 -0.58 11.87
C MET A 218 -3.16 -1.85 11.56
N GLY A 219 -3.66 -2.69 10.67
CA GLY A 219 -3.09 -4.00 10.34
C GLY A 219 -3.70 -5.18 11.09
N SER A 220 -4.55 -4.94 12.10
CA SER A 220 -5.18 -6.01 12.89
C SER A 220 -6.36 -6.65 12.17
N GLU A 221 -6.60 -7.90 12.52
CA GLU A 221 -7.79 -8.67 12.17
C GLU A 221 -8.41 -9.14 13.49
N PHE A 222 -9.71 -8.96 13.67
CA PHE A 222 -10.41 -9.40 14.88
C PHE A 222 -11.89 -9.69 14.58
N ALA A 223 -12.53 -10.52 15.40
CA ALA A 223 -13.94 -10.86 15.27
C ALA A 223 -14.79 -9.97 16.18
N MET A 224 -16.05 -9.75 15.79
CA MET A 224 -17.05 -9.03 16.57
C MET A 224 -18.43 -9.66 16.41
N GLU A 225 -19.26 -9.49 17.44
CA GLU A 225 -20.68 -9.84 17.40
C GLU A 225 -21.46 -8.92 16.47
N LYS A 226 -22.55 -9.43 15.89
CA LYS A 226 -23.35 -8.75 14.85
C LYS A 226 -23.79 -7.33 15.21
N ASP A 227 -24.22 -7.14 16.46
CA ASP A 227 -24.81 -5.88 16.94
C ASP A 227 -23.78 -5.01 17.69
N GLU A 228 -22.51 -5.43 17.73
CA GLU A 228 -21.47 -4.66 18.38
C GLU A 228 -21.10 -3.42 17.55
N THR A 229 -21.08 -2.27 18.24
CA THR A 229 -20.71 -1.00 17.62
C THR A 229 -19.21 -0.90 17.42
N ARG A 230 -18.78 -0.40 16.25
CA ARG A 230 -17.35 -0.18 15.98
C ARG A 230 -16.98 1.27 16.31
N SER A 231 -16.04 1.44 17.21
CA SER A 231 -15.39 2.68 17.59
C SER A 231 -14.10 2.84 16.79
N ILE A 232 -13.97 3.93 16.04
CA ILE A 232 -12.81 4.20 15.20
C ILE A 232 -12.09 5.44 15.74
N ASP A 233 -10.84 5.27 16.16
CA ASP A 233 -10.00 6.35 16.66
C ASP A 233 -8.86 6.63 15.70
N LEU A 234 -8.60 7.91 15.44
CA LEU A 234 -7.49 8.37 14.60
C LEU A 234 -6.63 9.38 15.33
N THR A 235 -5.31 9.26 15.15
CA THR A 235 -4.35 10.31 15.45
C THR A 235 -3.47 10.55 14.23
N ALA A 236 -3.39 11.79 13.77
CA ALA A 236 -2.52 12.21 12.69
C ALA A 236 -1.79 13.51 13.05
N SER A 237 -0.51 13.60 12.67
CA SER A 237 0.29 14.83 12.76
C SER A 237 0.99 15.05 11.43
N GLY A 238 0.63 16.14 10.75
CA GLY A 238 1.15 16.46 9.43
C GLY A 238 2.46 17.24 9.47
N THR A 239 3.19 17.24 8.35
CA THR A 239 4.28 18.20 8.09
C THR A 239 3.74 19.55 7.60
N SER A 240 2.47 19.57 7.20
CA SER A 240 1.63 20.75 6.96
C SER A 240 0.28 20.54 7.64
N ARG A 241 -0.62 21.53 7.58
CA ARG A 241 -1.96 21.40 8.16
C ARG A 241 -2.71 20.27 7.47
N ILE A 242 -3.33 19.40 8.26
CA ILE A 242 -4.27 18.37 7.82
C ILE A 242 -5.54 19.08 7.33
N GLY A 243 -5.74 19.09 6.02
CA GLY A 243 -6.87 19.71 5.35
C GLY A 243 -8.10 18.81 5.29
N SER A 244 -7.90 17.50 5.13
CA SER A 244 -8.96 16.50 5.12
C SER A 244 -8.55 15.20 5.81
N VAL A 245 -9.53 14.53 6.42
CA VAL A 245 -9.44 13.13 6.84
C VAL A 245 -10.69 12.41 6.35
N GLU A 246 -10.52 11.38 5.54
CA GLU A 246 -11.61 10.54 5.04
C GLU A 246 -11.54 9.18 5.73
N LEU A 247 -12.62 8.79 6.41
CA LEU A 247 -12.81 7.43 6.91
C LEU A 247 -13.43 6.58 5.80
N VAL A 248 -12.74 5.51 5.41
CA VAL A 248 -13.18 4.60 4.35
C VAL A 248 -13.57 3.26 4.96
N ARG A 249 -14.78 2.77 4.63
CA ARG A 249 -15.29 1.45 4.97
C ARG A 249 -15.66 0.72 3.69
N ASN A 250 -15.07 -0.47 3.46
CA ASN A 250 -15.39 -1.29 2.29
C ASN A 250 -15.35 -0.51 0.96
N ASN A 251 -14.27 0.26 0.77
CA ASN A 251 -14.02 1.17 -0.35
C ASN A 251 -14.91 2.43 -0.44
N GLU A 252 -15.93 2.56 0.40
CA GLU A 252 -16.82 3.71 0.46
C GLU A 252 -16.38 4.71 1.52
N VAL A 253 -16.49 6.01 1.21
CA VAL A 253 -16.17 7.08 2.17
C VAL A 253 -17.35 7.23 3.15
N LEU A 254 -17.14 6.83 4.39
CA LEU A 254 -18.13 6.87 5.46
C LEU A 254 -18.24 8.27 6.10
N ALA A 255 -17.11 8.95 6.27
CA ALA A 255 -17.06 10.28 6.87
C ALA A 255 -15.91 11.11 6.31
N VAL A 256 -16.08 12.43 6.27
CA VAL A 256 -15.05 13.40 5.87
C VAL A 256 -14.97 14.51 6.91
N GLU A 257 -13.80 14.65 7.50
CA GLU A 257 -13.47 15.72 8.44
C GLU A 257 -12.50 16.72 7.79
N LYS A 258 -12.58 18.00 8.16
CA LYS A 258 -11.66 19.05 7.68
C LYS A 258 -10.99 19.78 8.85
N PRO A 259 -10.01 19.15 9.55
CA PRO A 259 -9.45 19.67 10.78
C PRO A 259 -8.76 21.05 10.66
N ASN A 260 -8.11 21.31 9.51
CA ASN A 260 -7.28 22.48 9.20
C ASN A 260 -6.28 22.84 10.31
N ARG A 261 -5.55 21.84 10.83
CA ARG A 261 -4.56 21.96 11.90
C ARG A 261 -3.44 20.94 11.71
N PHE A 262 -2.28 21.14 12.34
CA PHE A 262 -1.16 20.19 12.23
C PHE A 262 -1.46 18.85 12.89
N ASP A 263 -2.12 18.86 14.05
CA ASP A 263 -2.45 17.66 14.81
C ASP A 263 -3.96 17.41 14.82
N ALA A 264 -4.38 16.23 14.39
CA ALA A 264 -5.77 15.78 14.41
C ALA A 264 -5.92 14.53 15.28
N LYS A 265 -6.80 14.62 16.28
CA LYS A 265 -7.39 13.47 16.96
C LYS A 265 -8.86 13.45 16.63
N LEU A 266 -9.34 12.35 16.06
CA LEU A 266 -10.70 12.18 15.59
C LEU A 266 -11.24 10.86 16.10
N HIS A 267 -12.56 10.81 16.27
CA HIS A 267 -13.28 9.65 16.74
C HIS A 267 -14.58 9.53 15.95
N TRP A 268 -14.88 8.32 15.50
CA TRP A 268 -16.15 7.99 14.86
C TRP A 268 -16.76 6.75 15.50
N THR A 269 -18.07 6.70 15.42
CA THR A 269 -18.85 5.52 15.76
C THR A 269 -19.53 5.02 14.51
N ASP A 270 -19.35 3.75 14.18
CA ASP A 270 -20.12 3.06 13.15
C ASP A 270 -21.13 2.13 13.84
N PRO A 271 -22.42 2.48 13.90
CA PRO A 271 -23.46 1.69 14.56
C PRO A 271 -24.18 0.69 13.63
N GLU A 272 -23.87 0.68 12.33
CA GLU A 272 -24.60 -0.14 11.35
C GLU A 272 -24.45 -1.65 11.65
N PRO A 273 -25.51 -2.46 11.79
CA PRO A 273 -25.38 -3.88 12.08
C PRO A 273 -24.40 -4.57 11.14
N PHE A 274 -23.53 -5.46 11.63
CA PHE A 274 -22.43 -6.04 10.84
C PHE A 274 -22.92 -6.60 9.50
N ASP A 275 -23.97 -7.43 9.52
CA ASP A 275 -24.58 -8.07 8.34
C ASP A 275 -25.07 -7.09 7.27
N SER A 276 -25.39 -5.84 7.65
CA SER A 276 -25.92 -4.84 6.72
C SER A 276 -24.84 -4.19 5.86
N VAL A 277 -23.58 -4.25 6.30
CA VAL A 277 -22.46 -3.54 5.67
C VAL A 277 -21.28 -4.44 5.32
N ALA A 278 -21.24 -5.67 5.85
CA ALA A 278 -20.16 -6.61 5.60
C ALA A 278 -20.10 -7.05 4.13
N LEU A 279 -18.87 -7.19 3.65
CA LEU A 279 -18.59 -7.91 2.42
C LEU A 279 -18.78 -9.41 2.67
N PRO A 280 -19.26 -10.18 1.68
CA PRO A 280 -19.45 -11.60 1.82
C PRO A 280 -18.11 -12.33 1.99
N SER A 281 -18.16 -13.60 2.37
CA SER A 281 -16.98 -14.46 2.29
C SER A 281 -16.49 -14.56 0.84
N THR A 282 -15.19 -14.81 0.70
CA THR A 282 -14.49 -14.91 -0.57
C THR A 282 -13.54 -16.09 -0.54
N VAL A 283 -12.87 -16.38 -1.65
CA VAL A 283 -11.81 -17.40 -1.69
C VAL A 283 -10.62 -17.07 -0.78
N TRP A 284 -10.47 -15.80 -0.36
CA TRP A 284 -9.37 -15.33 0.50
C TRP A 284 -9.84 -14.91 1.91
N SER A 285 -11.13 -14.99 2.21
CA SER A 285 -11.71 -14.67 3.52
C SER A 285 -12.90 -15.60 3.78
N GLU A 286 -12.71 -16.59 4.65
CA GLU A 286 -13.72 -17.61 4.94
C GLU A 286 -14.99 -17.03 5.59
N LYS A 287 -14.83 -15.95 6.36
CA LYS A 287 -15.92 -15.22 7.00
C LYS A 287 -16.27 -13.93 6.27
N PRO A 288 -17.54 -13.47 6.33
CA PRO A 288 -17.89 -12.10 5.99
C PRO A 288 -17.07 -11.11 6.79
N TYR A 289 -16.72 -9.98 6.18
CA TYR A 289 -15.75 -9.05 6.76
C TYR A 289 -16.04 -7.59 6.39
N ILE A 290 -15.54 -6.69 7.23
CA ILE A 290 -15.51 -5.25 7.02
C ILE A 290 -14.05 -4.81 7.13
N PHE A 291 -13.63 -3.83 6.35
CA PHE A 291 -12.34 -3.17 6.58
C PHE A 291 -12.49 -1.66 6.66
N TYR A 292 -11.68 -1.06 7.53
CA TYR A 292 -11.57 0.38 7.70
C TYR A 292 -10.14 0.83 7.42
N TYR A 293 -9.98 1.90 6.66
CA TYR A 293 -8.74 2.67 6.60
C TYR A 293 -9.06 4.15 6.44
N VAL A 294 -8.04 5.00 6.54
CA VAL A 294 -8.19 6.43 6.37
C VAL A 294 -7.29 6.98 5.30
N ARG A 295 -7.77 8.03 4.64
CA ARG A 295 -6.95 8.95 3.84
C ARG A 295 -6.78 10.24 4.62
N VAL A 296 -5.56 10.74 4.69
CA VAL A 296 -5.27 12.03 5.29
C VAL A 296 -4.65 12.92 4.23
N GLY A 297 -5.31 14.04 3.92
CA GLY A 297 -4.81 15.05 2.99
C GLY A 297 -4.31 16.28 3.74
N GLN A 298 -3.13 16.78 3.36
CA GLN A 298 -2.57 18.03 3.84
C GLN A 298 -2.87 19.18 2.87
N VAL A 299 -2.87 20.41 3.37
CA VAL A 299 -3.15 21.61 2.55
C VAL A 299 -2.09 21.91 1.48
N ASP A 300 -0.91 21.31 1.59
CA ASP A 300 0.16 21.38 0.59
C ASP A 300 0.07 20.29 -0.49
N GLY A 301 -1.00 19.49 -0.47
CA GLY A 301 -1.28 18.42 -1.42
C GLY A 301 -0.79 17.05 -0.98
N GLU A 302 0.18 16.96 -0.04
CA GLU A 302 0.69 15.68 0.43
C GLU A 302 -0.41 14.83 1.09
N MET A 303 -0.34 13.50 0.94
CA MET A 303 -1.34 12.57 1.45
C MET A 303 -0.72 11.39 2.18
N GLY A 304 -1.52 10.73 3.02
CA GLY A 304 -1.20 9.45 3.63
C GLY A 304 -2.39 8.50 3.70
N TRP A 305 -2.08 7.20 3.68
CA TRP A 305 -3.05 6.10 3.75
C TRP A 305 -2.66 5.14 4.87
N SER A 306 -3.53 4.95 5.87
CA SER A 306 -3.28 3.95 6.92
C SER A 306 -3.46 2.54 6.38
N SER A 307 -2.70 1.56 6.86
CA SER A 307 -3.10 0.15 6.64
C SER A 307 -4.51 -0.11 7.17
N PRO A 308 -5.28 -1.01 6.54
CA PRO A 308 -6.63 -1.31 7.01
C PRO A 308 -6.64 -2.03 8.36
N VAL A 309 -7.78 -1.95 9.05
CA VAL A 309 -8.16 -2.85 10.14
C VAL A 309 -9.35 -3.67 9.66
N TRP A 310 -9.28 -4.99 9.83
CA TRP A 310 -10.35 -5.91 9.42
C TRP A 310 -11.15 -6.38 10.63
N VAL A 311 -12.47 -6.37 10.46
CA VAL A 311 -13.45 -6.91 11.39
C VAL A 311 -14.14 -8.08 10.71
N GLU A 312 -14.14 -9.24 11.35
CA GLU A 312 -14.85 -10.44 10.87
C GLU A 312 -16.05 -10.73 11.76
N MET A 313 -17.03 -11.47 11.23
CA MET A 313 -18.09 -11.99 12.07
C MET A 313 -17.53 -13.03 13.04
N GLU A 314 -17.96 -13.00 14.30
CA GLU A 314 -17.70 -14.07 15.26
C GLU A 314 -18.28 -15.42 14.79
#